data_AF-A0A9P4TSU8-F1
#
_entry.id   AF-A0A9P4TSU8-F1
#
_cell.length_a   1.000
_cell.length_b   1.000
_cell.length_c   1.000
_cell.angle_alpha   90.00
_cell.angle_beta   90.00
_cell.angle_gamma   90.00
#
_symmetry.space_group_name_H-M   'P 1'
#
loop_
_entity.id
_entity.type
_entity.pdbx_description
1 polymer ?
#
loop_
_entity_poly.entity_id
_entity_poly.type
_entity_poly.pdbx_seq_one_letter_code
_entity_poly.pdbx_strand_id
1 'polypeptide(L)'
;MKLYFALFILCPLSLGLEWGTIGDSWDSGVAYSKDTELDGNKDSCLRFKDAYAAQMDVDRSWVQQGLGETKFTFAGCSGARLVDMYLGQSQINKLNRPDFAVMTVGGNNVGFFDVAANCLFQPYPLTDYGKPYHLDPNGEGLCKKALKATRNYIRDTGDGSLEAAFRATLDDIFKWANEERKLPHFHLYVTGYAHFFNADTTDCNTWTFQRIANYYSTVPFLVKELRAEINDLMEGLLAVYRNVINNYRPQGKDMHVQFVSITEGFQGGRFCEPGSTFEDQYYNNNVLFWNLQFVDKSGQAIAGRVIDMPGGGKSMLLPQEANDMLDQYGNITVSVPGQPTLQGWMLRPFHPKLLGHRVMKDKVIAQLKADKVPGVRV
;
A
#
# COMPACT_ATOMS: atom_id res chain seq x y z
N MET A 1 -43.78 56.72 -4.43
CA MET A 1 -42.46 56.31 -3.91
C MET A 1 -42.56 54.85 -3.45
N LYS A 2 -42.23 53.89 -4.33
CA LYS A 2 -42.23 52.45 -4.00
C LYS A 2 -40.77 52.01 -3.97
N LEU A 3 -40.24 51.78 -2.76
CA LEU A 3 -38.92 51.18 -2.58
C LEU A 3 -39.02 49.70 -2.94
N TYR A 4 -38.32 49.30 -4.00
CA TYR A 4 -38.03 47.90 -4.28
C TYR A 4 -36.89 47.46 -3.36
N PHE A 5 -37.18 46.56 -2.42
CA PHE A 5 -36.16 45.79 -1.72
C PHE A 5 -35.54 44.81 -2.73
N ALA A 6 -34.34 45.12 -3.21
CA ALA A 6 -33.52 44.15 -3.91
C ALA A 6 -33.02 43.12 -2.87
N LEU A 7 -33.59 41.92 -2.94
CA LEU A 7 -33.08 40.75 -2.25
C LEU A 7 -31.72 40.43 -2.87
N PHE A 8 -30.62 40.83 -2.22
CA PHE A 8 -29.30 40.31 -2.53
C PHE A 8 -29.34 38.81 -2.25
N ILE A 9 -29.46 38.00 -3.31
CA ILE A 9 -29.09 36.60 -3.26
C ILE A 9 -27.58 36.60 -2.95
N LEU A 10 -27.27 36.36 -1.68
CA LEU A 10 -25.93 35.96 -1.28
C LEU A 10 -25.59 34.73 -2.13
N CYS A 11 -24.70 34.90 -3.10
CA CYS A 11 -24.01 33.77 -3.71
C CYS A 11 -23.48 32.94 -2.53
N PRO A 12 -23.85 31.65 -2.40
CA PRO A 12 -23.27 30.85 -1.33
C PRO A 12 -21.76 30.88 -1.56
N LEU A 13 -21.01 31.39 -0.58
CA LEU A 13 -19.57 31.20 -0.51
C LEU A 13 -19.33 29.74 -0.86
N SER A 14 -18.65 29.47 -1.98
CA SER A 14 -18.35 28.12 -2.40
C SER A 14 -17.48 27.53 -1.30
N LEU A 15 -18.07 26.72 -0.42
CA LEU A 15 -17.31 25.99 0.58
C LEU A 15 -16.28 25.15 -0.19
N GLY A 16 -15.00 25.34 0.13
CA GLY A 16 -13.93 24.53 -0.44
C GLY A 16 -14.05 23.08 0.01
N LEU A 17 -13.20 22.22 -0.53
CA LEU A 17 -13.08 20.83 -0.12
C LEU A 17 -11.72 20.61 0.48
N GLU A 18 -11.64 20.23 1.74
CA GLU A 18 -10.40 19.86 2.41
C GLU A 18 -10.36 18.36 2.63
N TRP A 19 -9.29 17.70 2.25
CA TRP A 19 -9.15 16.26 2.44
C TRP A 19 -7.69 15.87 2.61
N GLY A 20 -7.46 14.64 3.05
CA GLY A 20 -6.10 14.16 3.20
C GLY A 20 -5.98 12.64 3.14
N THR A 21 -4.73 12.19 3.16
CA THR A 21 -4.42 10.76 3.15
C THR A 21 -3.45 10.44 4.28
N ILE A 22 -3.72 9.34 4.97
CA ILE A 22 -2.91 8.77 6.06
C ILE A 22 -2.70 7.30 5.77
N GLY A 23 -1.68 6.68 6.33
CA GLY A 23 -1.44 5.26 6.15
C GLY A 23 0.03 4.89 6.08
N ASP A 24 0.25 3.68 5.59
CA ASP A 24 1.54 3.05 5.44
C ASP A 24 2.15 3.25 4.03
N SER A 25 3.00 2.32 3.63
CA SER A 25 3.73 2.37 2.37
C SER A 25 2.84 2.19 1.13
N TRP A 26 1.65 1.57 1.26
CA TRP A 26 0.67 1.55 0.16
C TRP A 26 -0.02 2.90 -0.05
N ASP A 27 -0.09 3.70 1.02
CA ASP A 27 -0.56 5.08 0.95
C ASP A 27 0.53 6.00 0.39
N SER A 28 1.74 5.94 0.98
CA SER A 28 2.85 6.78 0.54
C SER A 28 3.36 6.42 -0.86
N GLY A 29 3.20 5.18 -1.31
CA GLY A 29 3.61 4.69 -2.63
C GLY A 29 5.11 4.37 -2.79
N VAL A 30 5.91 4.57 -1.73
CA VAL A 30 7.34 4.22 -1.67
C VAL A 30 8.17 4.82 -2.82
N ALA A 31 8.40 6.13 -2.75
CA ALA A 31 9.36 6.80 -3.63
C ALA A 31 10.74 6.11 -3.58
N TYR A 32 11.36 5.92 -4.74
CA TYR A 32 12.56 5.10 -4.91
C TYR A 32 13.74 5.86 -5.52
N SER A 33 13.52 7.12 -5.91
CA SER A 33 14.55 8.06 -6.33
C SER A 33 14.07 9.49 -6.11
N LYS A 34 15.01 10.45 -6.08
CA LYS A 34 14.71 11.89 -5.96
C LYS A 34 13.68 12.37 -6.98
N ASP A 35 13.71 11.84 -8.21
CA ASP A 35 12.78 12.24 -9.28
C ASP A 35 11.35 11.74 -9.06
N THR A 36 11.16 10.83 -8.12
CA THR A 36 9.85 10.24 -7.77
C THR A 36 9.31 10.74 -6.44
N GLU A 37 10.12 11.42 -5.65
CA GLU A 37 9.70 12.01 -4.38
C GLU A 37 8.71 13.15 -4.63
N LEU A 38 7.62 13.17 -3.87
CA LEU A 38 6.64 14.27 -3.90
C LEU A 38 7.14 15.50 -3.13
N ASP A 39 7.86 15.29 -2.03
CA ASP A 39 8.19 16.33 -1.05
C ASP A 39 9.67 16.33 -0.64
N GLY A 40 10.53 15.81 -1.51
CA GLY A 40 11.96 15.66 -1.26
C GLY A 40 12.29 14.69 -0.11
N ASN A 41 11.34 13.81 0.24
CA ASN A 41 11.44 12.83 1.32
C ASN A 41 11.90 13.45 2.66
N LYS A 42 11.45 14.68 2.93
CA LYS A 42 11.88 15.52 4.07
C LYS A 42 11.73 14.88 5.45
N ASP A 43 10.81 13.93 5.61
CA ASP A 43 10.51 13.21 6.85
C ASP A 43 10.67 11.68 6.70
N SER A 44 11.40 11.21 5.68
CA SER A 44 11.65 9.79 5.41
C SER A 44 10.40 8.93 5.14
N CYS A 45 9.27 9.56 4.82
CA CYS A 45 8.00 8.87 4.58
C CYS A 45 7.84 8.27 3.17
N LEU A 46 8.78 8.54 2.26
CA LEU A 46 8.81 8.01 0.90
C LEU A 46 7.54 8.30 0.10
N ARG A 47 7.03 9.54 0.17
CA ARG A 47 5.82 9.92 -0.58
C ARG A 47 6.13 10.00 -2.07
N PHE A 48 5.48 9.13 -2.84
CA PHE A 48 5.62 9.00 -4.27
C PHE A 48 4.69 9.99 -4.99
N LYS A 49 5.22 10.75 -5.95
CA LYS A 49 4.45 11.75 -6.69
C LYS A 49 3.29 11.17 -7.51
N ASP A 50 3.36 9.88 -7.86
CA ASP A 50 2.28 9.17 -8.55
C ASP A 50 1.54 8.18 -7.63
N ALA A 51 1.64 8.33 -6.30
CA ALA A 51 0.76 7.63 -5.37
C ALA A 51 -0.71 7.98 -5.64
N TYR A 52 -1.63 7.09 -5.27
CA TYR A 52 -3.04 7.23 -5.67
C TYR A 52 -3.66 8.55 -5.18
N ALA A 53 -3.36 8.99 -3.96
CA ALA A 53 -3.83 10.25 -3.41
C ALA A 53 -3.19 11.46 -4.10
N ALA A 54 -1.90 11.40 -4.46
CA ALA A 54 -1.26 12.45 -5.26
C ALA A 54 -1.91 12.54 -6.66
N GLN A 55 -2.24 11.41 -7.28
CA GLN A 55 -3.00 11.39 -8.53
C GLN A 55 -4.41 11.99 -8.37
N MET A 56 -5.10 11.76 -7.24
CA MET A 56 -6.39 12.38 -6.93
C MET A 56 -6.29 13.90 -6.78
N ASP A 57 -5.22 14.41 -6.17
CA ASP A 57 -5.04 15.85 -6.01
C ASP A 57 -4.78 16.57 -7.33
N VAL A 58 -4.01 15.94 -8.23
CA VAL A 58 -3.77 16.47 -9.58
C VAL A 58 -5.01 16.37 -10.48
N ASP A 59 -5.71 15.24 -10.42
CA ASP A 59 -6.93 14.99 -11.20
C ASP A 59 -8.15 15.65 -10.56
N ARG A 60 -8.53 16.85 -10.99
CA ARG A 60 -9.72 17.55 -10.46
C ARG A 60 -11.06 17.09 -11.06
N SER A 61 -11.09 16.08 -11.95
CA SER A 61 -12.32 15.70 -12.67
C SER A 61 -13.44 15.12 -11.79
N TRP A 62 -13.08 14.65 -10.59
CA TRP A 62 -14.01 14.12 -9.59
C TRP A 62 -14.58 15.18 -8.64
N VAL A 63 -14.07 16.41 -8.67
CA VAL A 63 -14.54 17.52 -7.84
C VAL A 63 -15.69 18.24 -8.55
N GLN A 64 -16.69 18.69 -7.79
CA GLN A 64 -17.84 19.43 -8.32
C GLN A 64 -17.40 20.74 -9.01
N GLN A 65 -18.01 21.03 -10.16
CA GLN A 65 -17.74 22.28 -10.88
C GLN A 65 -18.21 23.49 -10.07
N GLY A 66 -17.40 24.55 -10.05
CA GLY A 66 -17.69 25.77 -9.31
C GLY A 66 -17.50 25.66 -7.79
N LEU A 67 -16.94 24.54 -7.30
CA LEU A 67 -16.48 24.44 -5.93
C LEU A 67 -15.32 25.40 -5.68
N GLY A 68 -15.17 25.82 -4.41
CA GLY A 68 -14.05 26.65 -3.99
C GLY A 68 -12.71 25.92 -4.04
N GLU A 69 -11.72 26.47 -3.35
CA GLU A 69 -10.40 25.86 -3.25
C GLU A 69 -10.47 24.43 -2.68
N THR A 70 -9.79 23.50 -3.35
CA THR A 70 -9.55 22.14 -2.86
C THR A 70 -8.20 22.09 -2.15
N LYS A 71 -8.19 21.70 -0.88
CA LYS A 71 -6.97 21.57 -0.07
C LYS A 71 -6.68 20.09 0.19
N PHE A 72 -5.46 19.68 -0.11
CA PHE A 72 -4.99 18.32 0.09
C PHE A 72 -3.80 18.28 1.04
N THR A 73 -3.84 17.37 2.02
CA THR A 73 -2.70 17.05 2.88
C THR A 73 -2.31 15.58 2.73
N PHE A 74 -1.05 15.34 2.37
CA PHE A 74 -0.47 14.00 2.29
C PHE A 74 0.33 13.69 3.56
N ALA A 75 -0.23 12.86 4.44
CA ALA A 75 0.38 12.47 5.72
C ALA A 75 0.84 11.00 5.78
N GLY A 76 0.44 10.16 4.81
CA GLY A 76 0.90 8.78 4.66
C GLY A 76 2.41 8.61 4.71
N CYS A 77 2.86 7.48 5.25
CA CYS A 77 4.26 7.26 5.55
C CYS A 77 4.65 5.77 5.52
N SER A 78 5.70 5.46 4.76
CA SER A 78 6.22 4.10 4.69
C SER A 78 6.59 3.55 6.08
N GLY A 79 6.24 2.29 6.35
CA GLY A 79 6.49 1.63 7.63
C GLY A 79 5.50 1.95 8.75
N ALA A 80 4.53 2.85 8.54
CA ALA A 80 3.53 3.17 9.55
C ALA A 80 2.67 1.96 9.93
N ARG A 81 2.27 1.92 11.19
CA ARG A 81 1.38 0.94 11.80
C ARG A 81 0.09 1.62 12.25
N LEU A 82 -0.90 0.83 12.67
CA LEU A 82 -2.17 1.33 13.22
C LEU A 82 -1.99 2.44 14.27
N VAL A 83 -1.08 2.26 15.23
CA VAL A 83 -0.78 3.24 16.29
C VAL A 83 -0.27 4.59 15.77
N ASP A 84 0.32 4.62 14.57
CA ASP A 84 0.89 5.83 13.98
C ASP A 84 -0.17 6.77 13.41
N MET A 85 -1.39 6.29 13.21
CA MET A 85 -2.48 7.13 12.69
C MET A 85 -2.81 8.27 13.65
N TYR A 86 -2.73 8.04 14.97
CA TYR A 86 -3.03 9.06 15.98
C TYR A 86 -1.90 9.31 16.99
N LEU A 87 -1.27 8.27 17.54
CA LEU A 87 -0.25 8.44 18.58
C LEU A 87 1.16 8.57 18.01
N GLY A 88 1.69 7.51 17.38
CA GLY A 88 3.10 7.39 17.02
C GLY A 88 3.59 8.50 16.09
N GLN A 89 3.45 8.33 14.77
CA GLN A 89 3.71 9.42 13.82
C GLN A 89 2.62 10.51 13.79
N SER A 90 1.50 10.27 14.49
CA SER A 90 0.36 11.18 14.62
C SER A 90 -0.14 11.74 13.29
N GLN A 91 -0.31 10.86 12.30
CA GLN A 91 -0.59 11.27 10.92
C GLN A 91 -1.91 12.06 10.79
N ILE A 92 -2.96 11.68 11.53
CA ILE A 92 -4.25 12.39 11.50
C ILE A 92 -4.11 13.84 11.98
N ASN A 93 -3.22 14.11 12.95
CA ASN A 93 -2.97 15.47 13.45
C ASN A 93 -2.27 16.38 12.44
N LYS A 94 -1.63 15.80 11.41
CA LYS A 94 -1.06 16.55 10.29
C LYS A 94 -2.15 17.05 9.34
N LEU A 95 -3.32 16.42 9.33
CA LEU A 95 -4.49 16.94 8.64
C LEU A 95 -5.03 18.16 9.41
N ASN A 96 -5.52 19.17 8.69
CA ASN A 96 -6.00 20.40 9.30
C ASN A 96 -7.48 20.29 9.67
N ARG A 97 -8.40 20.50 8.72
CA ARG A 97 -9.85 20.38 8.87
C ARG A 97 -10.49 19.61 7.71
N PRO A 98 -10.13 18.33 7.51
CA PRO A 98 -10.62 17.57 6.38
C PRO A 98 -12.13 17.28 6.47
N ASP A 99 -12.82 17.34 5.34
CA ASP A 99 -14.16 16.79 5.12
C ASP A 99 -14.12 15.26 5.05
N PHE A 100 -13.05 14.70 4.48
CA PHE A 100 -12.77 13.27 4.50
C PHE A 100 -11.28 12.95 4.52
N ALA A 101 -10.93 11.74 4.95
CA ALA A 101 -9.59 11.19 4.82
C ALA A 101 -9.63 9.80 4.17
N VAL A 102 -8.57 9.45 3.45
CA VAL A 102 -8.34 8.09 2.94
C VAL A 102 -7.22 7.44 3.73
N MET A 103 -7.35 6.13 4.01
CA MET A 103 -6.41 5.38 4.83
C MET A 103 -6.09 3.99 4.29
N THR A 104 -4.80 3.67 4.13
CA THR A 104 -4.31 2.30 3.93
C THR A 104 -3.30 1.95 5.02
N VAL A 105 -3.64 1.08 5.98
CA VAL A 105 -2.74 0.77 7.10
C VAL A 105 -3.03 -0.61 7.69
N GLY A 106 -2.01 -1.34 8.13
CA GLY A 106 -2.13 -2.59 8.88
C GLY A 106 -1.27 -3.73 8.35
N GLY A 107 -0.79 -3.65 7.11
CA GLY A 107 0.14 -4.62 6.54
C GLY A 107 1.41 -4.78 7.37
N ASN A 108 1.92 -3.67 7.93
CA ASN A 108 3.06 -3.66 8.84
C ASN A 108 2.74 -4.26 10.22
N ASN A 109 1.48 -4.18 10.69
CA ASN A 109 1.07 -4.77 11.97
C ASN A 109 1.09 -6.30 11.91
N VAL A 110 0.70 -6.88 10.77
CA VAL A 110 0.62 -8.33 10.59
C VAL A 110 1.90 -8.94 10.04
N GLY A 111 2.96 -8.15 9.83
CA GLY A 111 4.28 -8.64 9.44
C GLY A 111 4.39 -9.05 7.98
N PHE A 112 3.67 -8.41 7.05
CA PHE A 112 3.76 -8.77 5.62
C PHE A 112 5.16 -8.57 5.02
N PHE A 113 5.93 -7.63 5.56
CA PHE A 113 7.35 -7.48 5.19
C PHE A 113 8.12 -8.78 5.44
N ASP A 114 7.94 -9.43 6.59
CA ASP A 114 8.62 -10.68 6.92
C ASP A 114 8.17 -11.82 6.00
N VAL A 115 6.89 -11.85 5.60
CA VAL A 115 6.40 -12.81 4.61
C VAL A 115 7.11 -12.60 3.27
N ALA A 116 7.16 -11.37 2.76
CA ALA A 116 7.83 -11.07 1.48
C ALA A 116 9.34 -11.36 1.55
N ALA A 117 10.01 -10.92 2.62
CA ALA A 117 11.44 -11.10 2.80
C ALA A 117 11.82 -12.58 2.94
N ASN A 118 11.07 -13.37 3.70
CA ASN A 118 11.44 -14.76 4.00
C ASN A 118 10.92 -15.77 2.97
N CYS A 119 9.79 -15.48 2.31
CA CYS A 119 9.18 -16.41 1.35
C CYS A 119 9.52 -16.13 -0.12
N LEU A 120 9.88 -14.90 -0.48
CA LEU A 120 9.98 -14.49 -1.88
C LEU A 120 11.37 -13.97 -2.24
N PHE A 121 11.83 -12.93 -1.54
CA PHE A 121 12.99 -12.16 -1.99
C PHE A 121 14.31 -12.61 -1.38
N GLN A 122 14.30 -13.05 -0.12
CA GLN A 122 15.49 -13.39 0.66
C GLN A 122 16.60 -12.35 0.50
N PRO A 123 16.34 -11.09 0.91
CA PRO A 123 17.19 -9.96 0.55
C PRO A 123 18.57 -9.95 1.22
N TYR A 124 18.81 -10.78 2.24
CA TYR A 124 20.00 -10.76 3.09
C TYR A 124 20.90 -11.99 2.86
N PRO A 125 22.11 -11.84 2.30
CA PRO A 125 22.96 -12.97 1.89
C PRO A 125 23.53 -13.81 3.04
N LEU A 126 23.58 -13.25 4.25
CA LEU A 126 24.15 -13.92 5.43
C LEU A 126 23.07 -14.55 6.33
N THR A 127 21.80 -14.40 5.96
CA THR A 127 20.69 -14.99 6.72
C THR A 127 20.51 -16.44 6.30
N ASP A 128 20.44 -17.33 7.29
CA ASP A 128 19.93 -18.69 7.08
C ASP A 128 18.40 -18.66 7.10
N TYR A 129 17.80 -18.68 5.91
CA TYR A 129 16.34 -18.72 5.75
C TYR A 129 15.74 -20.10 6.06
N GLY A 130 16.57 -21.14 6.17
CA GLY A 130 16.14 -22.53 6.23
C GLY A 130 15.49 -23.01 4.93
N LYS A 131 14.68 -24.06 5.03
CA LYS A 131 14.03 -24.68 3.87
C LYS A 131 12.97 -23.73 3.26
N PRO A 132 12.93 -23.58 1.92
CA PRO A 132 11.86 -22.81 1.26
C PRO A 132 10.51 -23.51 1.40
N TYR A 133 9.41 -22.76 1.20
CA TYR A 133 8.03 -23.22 1.44
C TYR A 133 7.73 -24.64 0.93
N HIS A 134 8.06 -24.94 -0.33
CA HIS A 134 7.74 -26.20 -0.99
C HIS A 134 8.64 -27.38 -0.57
N LEU A 135 9.72 -27.13 0.18
CA LEU A 135 10.62 -28.14 0.72
C LEU A 135 10.55 -28.25 2.25
N ASP A 136 9.67 -27.51 2.91
CA ASP A 136 9.62 -27.38 4.37
C ASP A 136 8.37 -28.06 4.97
N PRO A 137 8.20 -29.38 4.92
CA PRO A 137 6.99 -30.03 5.44
C PRO A 137 6.76 -29.79 6.94
N ASN A 138 7.84 -29.54 7.70
CA ASN A 138 7.80 -29.37 9.15
C ASN A 138 7.58 -27.92 9.61
N GLY A 139 7.70 -26.93 8.72
CA GLY A 139 7.51 -25.52 9.07
C GLY A 139 8.67 -24.92 9.87
N GLU A 140 9.89 -25.40 9.63
CA GLU A 140 11.09 -24.97 10.34
C GLU A 140 11.75 -23.73 9.71
N GLY A 141 11.52 -23.51 8.42
CA GLY A 141 12.06 -22.38 7.66
C GLY A 141 11.40 -21.06 8.03
N LEU A 142 12.12 -19.96 7.82
CA LEU A 142 11.64 -18.61 8.15
C LEU A 142 10.36 -18.24 7.39
N CYS A 143 10.20 -18.74 6.15
CA CYS A 143 8.98 -18.49 5.38
C CYS A 143 7.72 -19.03 6.09
N LYS A 144 7.69 -20.34 6.43
CA LYS A 144 6.51 -20.92 7.09
C LYS A 144 6.29 -20.37 8.50
N LYS A 145 7.36 -19.99 9.21
CA LYS A 145 7.26 -19.28 10.49
C LYS A 145 6.61 -17.90 10.32
N ALA A 146 7.01 -17.11 9.32
CA ALA A 146 6.41 -15.82 9.03
C ALA A 146 4.93 -15.95 8.65
N LEU A 147 4.59 -16.86 7.72
CA LEU A 147 3.20 -17.15 7.33
C LEU A 147 2.34 -17.54 8.54
N LYS A 148 2.87 -18.40 9.43
CA LYS A 148 2.18 -18.82 10.65
C LYS A 148 1.99 -17.65 11.62
N ALA A 149 3.02 -16.82 11.83
CA ALA A 149 2.94 -15.67 12.73
C ALA A 149 1.89 -14.66 12.25
N THR A 150 1.91 -14.30 10.96
CA THR A 150 0.91 -13.43 10.32
C THR A 150 -0.49 -14.02 10.48
N ARG A 151 -0.68 -15.31 10.16
CA ARG A 151 -1.99 -15.98 10.29
C ARG A 151 -2.50 -15.98 11.73
N ASN A 152 -1.62 -16.25 12.69
CA ASN A 152 -1.98 -16.28 14.10
C ASN A 152 -2.43 -14.90 14.58
N TYR A 153 -1.73 -13.83 14.20
CA TYR A 153 -2.10 -12.48 14.61
C TYR A 153 -3.39 -11.99 13.96
N ILE A 154 -3.62 -12.32 12.68
CA ILE A 154 -4.90 -12.03 11.99
C ILE A 154 -6.08 -12.74 12.66
N ARG A 155 -5.88 -13.96 13.17
CA ARG A 155 -6.92 -14.79 13.80
C ARG A 155 -7.05 -14.59 15.30
N ASP A 156 -6.17 -13.81 15.91
CA ASP A 156 -6.25 -13.50 17.33
C ASP A 156 -7.52 -12.69 17.61
N THR A 157 -8.21 -13.02 18.68
CA THR A 157 -9.44 -12.35 19.13
C THR A 157 -9.29 -11.78 20.55
N GLY A 158 -8.09 -11.82 21.13
CA GLY A 158 -7.81 -11.24 22.44
C GLY A 158 -7.67 -9.70 22.42
N ASP A 159 -7.41 -9.12 23.58
CA ASP A 159 -7.28 -7.66 23.75
C ASP A 159 -6.09 -7.05 22.97
N GLY A 160 -5.09 -7.87 22.66
CA GLY A 160 -3.95 -7.49 21.81
C GLY A 160 -4.14 -7.76 20.32
N SER A 161 -5.32 -8.24 19.91
CA SER A 161 -5.60 -8.64 18.54
C SER A 161 -5.51 -7.47 17.55
N LEU A 162 -5.36 -7.83 16.26
CA LEU A 162 -5.48 -6.87 15.17
C LEU A 162 -6.84 -6.16 15.17
N GLU A 163 -7.92 -6.90 15.46
CA GLU A 163 -9.28 -6.35 15.55
C GLU A 163 -9.36 -5.26 16.64
N ALA A 164 -8.88 -5.56 17.85
CA ALA A 164 -8.86 -4.60 18.95
C ALA A 164 -8.00 -3.36 18.61
N ALA A 165 -6.81 -3.57 18.03
CA ALA A 165 -5.93 -2.48 17.62
C ALA A 165 -6.55 -1.59 16.54
N PHE A 166 -7.21 -2.18 15.55
CA PHE A 166 -7.86 -1.43 14.48
C PHE A 166 -9.07 -0.65 15.02
N ARG A 167 -9.87 -1.25 15.90
CA ARG A 167 -10.98 -0.57 16.57
C ARG A 167 -10.50 0.62 17.41
N ALA A 168 -9.45 0.45 18.21
CA ALA A 168 -8.85 1.53 19.00
C ALA A 168 -8.34 2.66 18.10
N THR A 169 -7.77 2.34 16.94
CA THR A 169 -7.34 3.34 15.95
C THR A 169 -8.51 4.15 15.41
N LEU A 170 -9.65 3.52 15.13
CA LEU A 170 -10.87 4.23 14.73
C LEU A 170 -11.40 5.11 15.87
N ASP A 171 -11.42 4.59 17.10
CA ASP A 171 -11.83 5.36 18.29
C ASP A 171 -10.98 6.63 18.45
N ASP A 172 -9.67 6.53 18.29
CA ASP A 172 -8.75 7.67 18.34
C ASP A 172 -8.99 8.68 17.20
N ILE A 173 -9.15 8.22 15.96
CA ILE A 173 -9.40 9.10 14.80
C ILE A 173 -10.73 9.85 14.95
N PHE A 174 -11.81 9.17 15.35
CA PHE A 174 -13.11 9.82 15.48
C PHE A 174 -13.22 10.68 16.72
N LYS A 175 -12.52 10.34 17.81
CA LYS A 175 -12.34 11.23 18.96
C LYS A 175 -11.62 12.51 18.53
N TRP A 176 -10.53 12.40 17.78
CA TRP A 176 -9.81 13.55 17.23
C TRP A 176 -10.74 14.43 16.37
N ALA A 177 -11.50 13.83 15.46
CA ALA A 177 -12.40 14.57 14.56
C ALA A 177 -13.50 15.31 15.35
N ASN A 178 -14.16 14.62 16.28
CA ASN A 178 -15.33 15.11 16.99
C ASN A 178 -14.96 16.06 18.16
N GLU A 179 -14.00 15.68 19.00
CA GLU A 179 -13.71 16.39 20.25
C GLU A 179 -12.59 17.42 20.10
N GLU A 180 -11.50 17.06 19.41
CA GLU A 180 -10.32 17.91 19.30
C GLU A 180 -10.43 18.93 18.18
N ARG A 181 -10.84 18.50 16.98
CA ARG A 181 -11.01 19.36 15.81
C ARG A 181 -12.41 19.93 15.67
N LYS A 182 -13.41 19.33 16.34
CA LYS A 182 -14.82 19.74 16.28
C LYS A 182 -15.27 19.90 14.83
N LEU A 183 -14.99 18.88 14.02
CA LEU A 183 -15.40 18.84 12.62
C LEU A 183 -16.93 18.70 12.56
N PRO A 184 -17.62 19.48 11.71
CA PRO A 184 -19.08 19.40 11.59
C PRO A 184 -19.55 18.11 10.91
N HIS A 185 -18.67 17.50 10.13
CA HIS A 185 -18.77 16.21 9.45
C HIS A 185 -17.35 15.69 9.20
N PHE A 186 -17.16 14.37 9.16
CA PHE A 186 -15.89 13.76 8.74
C PHE A 186 -16.08 12.30 8.33
N HIS A 187 -15.64 11.96 7.13
CA HIS A 187 -15.74 10.60 6.60
C HIS A 187 -14.34 9.98 6.42
N LEU A 188 -14.16 8.74 6.89
CA LEU A 188 -12.91 7.99 6.75
C LEU A 188 -13.10 6.84 5.75
N TYR A 189 -12.28 6.83 4.70
CA TYR A 189 -12.28 5.79 3.67
C TYR A 189 -11.08 4.88 3.85
N VAL A 190 -11.29 3.67 4.36
CA VAL A 190 -10.22 2.70 4.57
C VAL A 190 -10.10 1.81 3.34
N THR A 191 -9.01 1.92 2.60
CA THR A 191 -8.74 1.03 1.48
C THR A 191 -8.16 -0.29 1.96
N GLY A 192 -8.48 -1.38 1.26
CA GLY A 192 -7.76 -2.63 1.41
C GLY A 192 -6.37 -2.61 0.75
N TYR A 193 -5.70 -3.76 0.85
CA TYR A 193 -4.58 -4.17 -0.01
C TYR A 193 -5.12 -5.06 -1.14
N ALA A 194 -4.39 -5.15 -2.25
CA ALA A 194 -4.74 -6.07 -3.33
C ALA A 194 -4.04 -7.43 -3.17
N HIS A 195 -4.68 -8.49 -3.66
CA HIS A 195 -4.03 -9.79 -3.82
C HIS A 195 -2.85 -9.70 -4.80
N PHE A 196 -1.68 -10.18 -4.38
CA PHE A 196 -0.45 -10.04 -5.15
C PHE A 196 -0.35 -10.98 -6.34
N PHE A 197 -0.93 -12.16 -6.20
CA PHE A 197 -0.74 -13.25 -7.15
C PHE A 197 -2.08 -13.71 -7.75
N ASN A 198 -2.06 -14.07 -9.02
CA ASN A 198 -2.94 -15.13 -9.50
C ASN A 198 -2.44 -16.45 -8.91
N ALA A 199 -3.34 -17.24 -8.32
CA ALA A 199 -3.02 -18.53 -7.71
C ALA A 199 -3.81 -19.68 -8.36
N ASP A 200 -4.32 -19.49 -9.58
CA ASP A 200 -5.17 -20.47 -10.27
C ASP A 200 -4.33 -21.39 -11.16
N THR A 201 -3.25 -20.87 -11.74
CA THR A 201 -2.35 -21.57 -12.67
C THR A 201 -1.13 -22.19 -11.98
N THR A 202 -0.41 -23.05 -12.70
CA THR A 202 0.88 -23.62 -12.26
C THR A 202 2.09 -23.02 -12.96
N ASP A 203 1.89 -22.05 -13.86
CA ASP A 203 2.93 -21.54 -14.78
C ASP A 203 4.13 -20.93 -14.03
N CYS A 204 3.87 -20.35 -12.85
CA CYS A 204 4.89 -19.77 -11.97
C CYS A 204 5.56 -20.76 -11.02
N ASN A 205 5.18 -22.05 -11.00
CA ASN A 205 5.61 -22.96 -9.93
C ASN A 205 7.13 -23.18 -9.86
N THR A 206 7.87 -22.86 -10.92
CA THR A 206 9.33 -22.97 -10.96
C THR A 206 10.01 -21.60 -10.98
N TRP A 207 9.26 -20.50 -10.94
CA TRP A 207 9.85 -19.16 -10.93
C TRP A 207 10.25 -18.76 -9.53
N THR A 208 11.29 -17.95 -9.40
CA THR A 208 11.69 -17.36 -8.12
C THR A 208 11.92 -15.86 -8.27
N PHE A 209 11.52 -15.12 -7.24
CA PHE A 209 11.87 -13.70 -7.09
C PHE A 209 13.08 -13.50 -6.18
N GLN A 210 13.78 -14.57 -5.80
CA GLN A 210 14.96 -14.50 -4.94
C GLN A 210 16.01 -13.56 -5.54
N ARG A 211 16.44 -12.57 -4.76
CA ARG A 211 17.45 -11.59 -5.18
C ARG A 211 18.82 -12.24 -5.36
N ILE A 212 19.19 -13.16 -4.46
CA ILE A 212 20.55 -13.66 -4.28
C ILE A 212 20.61 -15.15 -4.61
N ALA A 213 20.23 -15.48 -5.85
CA ALA A 213 19.96 -16.84 -6.27
C ALA A 213 21.22 -17.76 -6.28
N ASN A 214 22.41 -17.19 -6.45
CA ASN A 214 23.67 -17.94 -6.60
C ASN A 214 24.33 -18.39 -5.27
N TYR A 215 23.78 -18.01 -4.10
CA TYR A 215 24.41 -18.27 -2.81
C TYR A 215 23.85 -19.49 -2.06
N TYR A 216 22.70 -20.00 -2.48
CA TYR A 216 21.97 -21.04 -1.74
C TYR A 216 21.75 -22.28 -2.60
N SER A 217 21.83 -23.45 -1.97
CA SER A 217 21.55 -24.74 -2.61
C SER A 217 20.05 -24.98 -2.87
N THR A 218 19.18 -24.16 -2.29
CA THR A 218 17.73 -24.22 -2.47
C THR A 218 17.17 -22.82 -2.68
N VAL A 219 16.09 -22.72 -3.46
CA VAL A 219 15.51 -21.46 -3.92
C VAL A 219 14.02 -21.39 -3.55
N PRO A 220 13.46 -20.22 -3.19
CA PRO A 220 12.04 -20.08 -2.93
C PRO A 220 11.25 -19.98 -4.24
N PHE A 221 10.56 -21.07 -4.61
CA PHE A 221 9.67 -21.06 -5.77
C PHE A 221 8.28 -20.49 -5.47
N LEU A 222 7.71 -19.79 -6.46
CA LEU A 222 6.36 -19.23 -6.46
C LEU A 222 5.29 -20.31 -6.74
N VAL A 223 5.41 -21.45 -6.06
CA VAL A 223 4.43 -22.54 -6.16
C VAL A 223 3.02 -22.03 -5.87
N LYS A 224 2.04 -22.59 -6.57
CA LYS A 224 0.63 -22.21 -6.48
C LYS A 224 0.14 -22.13 -5.04
N GLU A 225 0.56 -23.08 -4.20
CA GLU A 225 0.17 -23.17 -2.80
C GLU A 225 0.71 -21.99 -1.96
N LEU A 226 1.95 -21.54 -2.23
CA LEU A 226 2.52 -20.35 -1.58
C LEU A 226 1.77 -19.09 -2.01
N ARG A 227 1.47 -18.97 -3.31
CA ARG A 227 0.70 -17.83 -3.86
C ARG A 227 -0.69 -17.77 -3.25
N ALA A 228 -1.39 -18.90 -3.17
CA ALA A 228 -2.69 -19.02 -2.52
C ALA A 228 -2.62 -18.66 -1.04
N GLU A 229 -1.63 -19.19 -0.31
CA GLU A 229 -1.45 -18.90 1.11
C GLU A 229 -1.22 -17.40 1.38
N ILE A 230 -0.38 -16.73 0.59
CA ILE A 230 -0.16 -15.27 0.74
C ILE A 230 -1.46 -14.50 0.46
N ASN A 231 -2.23 -14.92 -0.55
CA ASN A 231 -3.53 -14.31 -0.83
C ASN A 231 -4.53 -14.56 0.31
N ASP A 232 -4.55 -15.73 0.92
CA ASP A 232 -5.44 -16.04 2.05
C ASP A 232 -5.11 -15.19 3.29
N LEU A 233 -3.83 -14.88 3.52
CA LEU A 233 -3.42 -13.94 4.57
C LEU A 233 -3.92 -12.52 4.26
N MET A 234 -3.84 -12.08 3.01
CA MET A 234 -4.39 -10.79 2.58
C MET A 234 -5.91 -10.75 2.81
N GLU A 235 -6.65 -11.75 2.35
CA GLU A 235 -8.10 -11.83 2.53
C GLU A 235 -8.49 -11.85 4.02
N GLY A 236 -7.71 -12.54 4.87
CA GLY A 236 -7.89 -12.52 6.32
C GLY A 236 -7.76 -11.12 6.92
N LEU A 237 -6.76 -10.34 6.51
CA LEU A 237 -6.62 -8.94 6.92
C LEU A 237 -7.82 -8.09 6.47
N LEU A 238 -8.26 -8.24 5.21
CA LEU A 238 -9.42 -7.52 4.69
C LEU A 238 -10.74 -7.94 5.37
N ALA A 239 -10.86 -9.19 5.80
CA ALA A 239 -11.99 -9.68 6.58
C ALA A 239 -12.06 -8.98 7.94
N VAL A 240 -10.93 -8.77 8.63
CA VAL A 240 -10.89 -7.99 9.87
C VAL A 240 -11.34 -6.56 9.63
N TYR A 241 -10.88 -5.90 8.56
CA TYR A 241 -11.34 -4.54 8.25
C TYR A 241 -12.84 -4.46 8.03
N ARG A 242 -13.39 -5.35 7.20
CA ARG A 242 -14.83 -5.41 6.95
C ARG A 242 -15.60 -5.69 8.23
N ASN A 243 -15.14 -6.62 9.07
CA ASN A 243 -15.79 -6.93 10.34
C ASN A 243 -15.84 -5.71 11.27
N VAL A 244 -14.69 -5.07 11.51
CA VAL A 244 -14.62 -3.90 12.39
C VAL A 244 -15.47 -2.76 11.86
N ILE A 245 -15.28 -2.37 10.59
CA ILE A 245 -15.97 -1.22 9.98
C ILE A 245 -17.49 -1.43 9.96
N ASN A 246 -17.98 -2.62 9.58
CA ASN A 246 -19.42 -2.88 9.53
C ASN A 246 -20.10 -2.78 10.90
N ASN A 247 -19.37 -3.06 11.98
CA ASN A 247 -19.85 -3.00 13.35
C ASN A 247 -19.46 -1.69 14.08
N TYR A 248 -18.66 -0.83 13.45
CA TYR A 248 -18.20 0.41 14.05
C TYR A 248 -19.23 1.54 13.87
N ARG A 249 -19.47 2.30 14.94
CA ARG A 249 -20.38 3.46 14.92
C ARG A 249 -19.65 4.65 15.52
N PRO A 250 -19.11 5.56 14.70
CA PRO A 250 -18.39 6.71 15.21
C PRO A 250 -19.31 7.63 16.00
N GLN A 251 -18.74 8.28 17.02
CA GLN A 251 -19.42 9.32 17.77
C GLN A 251 -19.28 10.66 17.04
N GLY A 252 -20.36 11.44 16.99
CA GLY A 252 -20.39 12.74 16.31
C GLY A 252 -21.47 12.81 15.23
N LYS A 253 -21.82 14.03 14.84
CA LYS A 253 -22.81 14.27 13.77
C LYS A 253 -22.13 14.08 12.42
N ASP A 254 -22.76 13.31 11.53
CA ASP A 254 -22.27 13.09 10.15
C ASP A 254 -20.82 12.57 10.11
N MET A 255 -20.59 11.52 10.90
CA MET A 255 -19.31 10.81 11.00
C MET A 255 -19.48 9.41 10.42
N HIS A 256 -18.60 9.02 9.50
CA HIS A 256 -18.73 7.74 8.80
C HIS A 256 -17.36 7.11 8.55
N VAL A 257 -17.30 5.77 8.59
CA VAL A 257 -16.16 5.00 8.12
C VAL A 257 -16.64 3.99 7.08
N GLN A 258 -15.92 3.90 5.96
CA GLN A 258 -16.26 3.04 4.84
C GLN A 258 -15.04 2.23 4.39
N PHE A 259 -15.25 0.94 4.14
CA PHE A 259 -14.24 0.10 3.51
C PHE A 259 -14.30 0.24 1.98
N VAL A 260 -13.15 0.43 1.33
CA VAL A 260 -13.00 0.50 -0.12
C VAL A 260 -12.18 -0.69 -0.61
N SER A 261 -12.84 -1.65 -1.27
CA SER A 261 -12.12 -2.75 -1.91
C SER A 261 -11.41 -2.28 -3.17
N ILE A 262 -10.10 -2.55 -3.25
CA ILE A 262 -9.28 -2.28 -4.44
C ILE A 262 -8.96 -3.57 -5.21
N THR A 263 -9.11 -4.72 -4.57
CA THR A 263 -8.67 -6.04 -5.06
C THR A 263 -9.19 -6.36 -6.47
N GLU A 264 -10.46 -6.08 -6.75
CA GLU A 264 -11.07 -6.44 -8.04
C GLU A 264 -10.44 -5.64 -9.18
N GLY A 265 -9.95 -4.43 -8.89
CA GLY A 265 -9.26 -3.60 -9.89
C GLY A 265 -7.87 -4.11 -10.26
N PHE A 266 -7.29 -5.02 -9.48
CA PHE A 266 -5.98 -5.60 -9.75
C PHE A 266 -6.05 -6.91 -10.54
N GLN A 267 -7.25 -7.48 -10.76
CA GLN A 267 -7.42 -8.70 -11.55
C GLN A 267 -6.89 -8.50 -12.99
N GLY A 268 -6.12 -9.48 -13.49
CA GLY A 268 -5.45 -9.39 -14.78
C GLY A 268 -4.13 -8.61 -14.76
N GLY A 269 -3.81 -7.96 -13.63
CA GLY A 269 -2.58 -7.22 -13.42
C GLY A 269 -1.75 -7.67 -12.22
N ARG A 270 -2.06 -8.84 -11.64
CA ARG A 270 -1.28 -9.44 -10.55
C ARG A 270 -0.01 -10.10 -11.08
N PHE A 271 0.86 -10.51 -10.18
CA PHE A 271 1.90 -11.47 -10.56
C PHE A 271 1.26 -12.81 -10.97
N CYS A 272 1.90 -13.52 -11.91
CA CYS A 272 1.50 -14.87 -12.34
C CYS A 272 0.16 -14.97 -13.08
N GLU A 273 -0.33 -13.88 -13.66
CA GLU A 273 -1.55 -13.93 -14.49
C GLU A 273 -1.36 -14.84 -15.71
N PRO A 274 -2.43 -15.53 -16.18
CA PRO A 274 -2.35 -16.45 -17.32
C PRO A 274 -1.74 -15.79 -18.56
N GLY A 275 -0.78 -16.47 -19.19
CA GLY A 275 -0.12 -15.99 -20.40
C GLY A 275 1.00 -14.97 -20.17
N SER A 276 1.28 -14.57 -18.92
CA SER A 276 2.47 -13.77 -18.61
C SER A 276 3.75 -14.61 -18.65
N THR A 277 4.87 -14.00 -19.06
CA THR A 277 6.20 -14.64 -18.98
C THR A 277 6.88 -14.34 -17.64
N PHE A 278 8.04 -14.94 -17.41
CA PHE A 278 8.86 -14.64 -16.23
C PHE A 278 9.37 -13.19 -16.25
N GLU A 279 9.80 -12.71 -17.42
CA GLU A 279 10.27 -11.34 -17.63
C GLU A 279 9.15 -10.31 -17.44
N ASP A 280 7.91 -10.66 -17.80
CA ASP A 280 6.75 -9.79 -17.59
C ASP A 280 6.56 -9.42 -16.12
N GLN A 281 6.89 -10.33 -15.19
CA GLN A 281 6.80 -10.11 -13.74
C GLN A 281 7.69 -8.98 -13.24
N TYR A 282 8.65 -8.53 -14.05
CA TYR A 282 9.57 -7.44 -13.73
C TYR A 282 9.28 -6.21 -14.58
N TYR A 283 9.06 -6.39 -15.89
CA TYR A 283 9.15 -5.29 -16.85
C TYR A 283 7.84 -4.93 -17.54
N ASN A 284 6.82 -5.78 -17.46
CA ASN A 284 5.54 -5.48 -18.11
C ASN A 284 4.79 -4.40 -17.32
N ASN A 285 4.23 -3.42 -18.03
CA ASN A 285 3.43 -2.35 -17.45
C ASN A 285 2.04 -2.83 -17.01
N ASN A 286 1.55 -3.93 -17.56
CA ASN A 286 0.27 -4.54 -17.18
C ASN A 286 0.35 -5.29 -15.85
N VAL A 287 1.56 -5.71 -15.41
CA VAL A 287 1.76 -6.16 -14.02
C VAL A 287 1.79 -4.92 -13.13
N LEU A 288 0.76 -4.76 -12.31
CA LEU A 288 0.47 -3.55 -11.55
C LEU A 288 1.34 -3.39 -10.30
N PHE A 289 2.17 -4.37 -9.97
CA PHE A 289 3.08 -4.33 -8.83
C PHE A 289 4.53 -4.17 -9.27
N TRP A 290 5.31 -3.46 -8.45
CA TRP A 290 6.76 -3.47 -8.54
C TRP A 290 7.32 -4.83 -8.11
N ASN A 291 8.32 -5.32 -8.81
CA ASN A 291 9.22 -6.39 -8.39
C ASN A 291 10.62 -5.78 -8.15
N LEU A 292 11.67 -6.61 -8.12
CA LEU A 292 13.07 -6.20 -8.01
C LEU A 292 13.66 -5.68 -9.33
N GLN A 293 12.87 -5.00 -10.18
CA GLN A 293 13.47 -4.31 -11.33
C GLN A 293 14.32 -3.13 -10.85
N PHE A 294 15.33 -2.76 -11.64
CA PHE A 294 16.12 -1.54 -11.44
C PHE A 294 15.71 -0.48 -12.46
N VAL A 295 15.79 0.80 -12.09
CA VAL A 295 15.56 1.92 -13.02
C VAL A 295 16.75 2.86 -12.98
N ASP A 296 17.19 3.32 -14.15
CA ASP A 296 18.28 4.27 -14.25
C ASP A 296 17.83 5.70 -13.88
N LYS A 297 18.77 6.66 -13.95
CA LYS A 297 18.52 8.09 -13.67
C LYS A 297 17.48 8.75 -14.59
N SER A 298 17.16 8.14 -15.73
CA SER A 298 16.13 8.62 -16.65
C SER A 298 14.74 8.01 -16.35
N GLY A 299 14.68 7.13 -15.35
CA GLY A 299 13.48 6.35 -15.02
C GLY A 299 13.28 5.14 -15.93
N GLN A 300 14.25 4.81 -16.78
CA GLN A 300 14.17 3.66 -17.68
C GLN A 300 14.57 2.38 -16.96
N ALA A 301 13.76 1.33 -17.10
CA ALA A 301 14.07 0.05 -16.50
C ALA A 301 15.35 -0.57 -17.11
N ILE A 302 16.29 -0.96 -16.25
CA ILE A 302 17.45 -1.75 -16.67
C ILE A 302 17.04 -3.22 -16.65
N ALA A 303 17.10 -3.85 -17.82
CA ALA A 303 16.79 -5.26 -17.98
C ALA A 303 17.88 -6.13 -17.36
N GLY A 304 17.47 -7.06 -16.50
CA GLY A 304 18.30 -8.14 -16.01
C GLY A 304 18.36 -9.29 -17.01
N ARG A 305 19.20 -10.27 -16.70
CA ARG A 305 19.32 -11.50 -17.48
C ARG A 305 18.60 -12.64 -16.77
N VAL A 306 17.71 -13.31 -17.46
CA VAL A 306 17.12 -14.55 -16.94
C VAL A 306 18.20 -15.62 -16.87
N ILE A 307 18.29 -16.27 -15.70
CA ILE A 307 19.18 -17.41 -15.46
C ILE A 307 18.35 -18.63 -15.05
N ASP A 308 18.84 -19.79 -15.45
CA ASP A 308 18.28 -21.06 -15.00
C ASP A 308 18.81 -21.38 -13.59
N MET A 309 17.91 -21.83 -12.73
CA MET A 309 18.17 -22.22 -11.36
C MET A 309 18.16 -23.75 -11.21
N PRO A 310 18.86 -24.30 -10.20
CA PRO A 310 18.71 -25.70 -9.83
C PRO A 310 17.23 -26.07 -9.66
N GLY A 311 16.83 -27.24 -10.17
CA GLY A 311 15.42 -27.67 -10.15
C GLY A 311 14.57 -27.15 -11.32
N GLY A 312 15.20 -26.60 -12.38
CA GLY A 312 14.50 -26.18 -13.60
C GLY A 312 13.76 -24.84 -13.47
N GLY A 313 14.17 -24.02 -12.49
CA GLY A 313 13.55 -22.73 -12.22
C GLY A 313 14.17 -21.56 -12.97
N LYS A 314 13.51 -20.41 -12.94
CA LYS A 314 14.01 -19.16 -13.52
C LYS A 314 14.20 -18.10 -12.43
N SER A 315 15.31 -17.38 -12.50
CA SER A 315 15.58 -16.20 -11.68
C SER A 315 16.04 -15.03 -12.55
N MET A 316 15.87 -13.81 -12.04
CA MET A 316 16.35 -12.59 -12.68
C MET A 316 17.70 -12.21 -12.06
N LEU A 317 18.78 -12.41 -12.80
CA LEU A 317 20.09 -11.93 -12.42
C LEU A 317 20.22 -10.45 -12.80
N LEU A 318 20.41 -9.59 -11.80
CA LEU A 318 20.68 -8.18 -12.02
C LEU A 318 22.05 -7.99 -12.69
N PRO A 319 22.18 -7.03 -13.62
CA PRO A 319 23.45 -6.76 -14.28
C PRO A 319 24.44 -6.14 -13.29
N GLN A 320 25.74 -6.31 -13.54
CA GLN A 320 26.79 -5.80 -12.64
C GLN A 320 26.73 -4.27 -12.52
N GLU A 321 26.35 -3.55 -13.58
CA GLU A 321 26.16 -2.10 -13.52
C GLU A 321 25.07 -1.69 -12.53
N ALA A 322 24.08 -2.55 -12.27
CA ALA A 322 23.09 -2.28 -11.24
C ALA A 322 23.74 -2.24 -9.85
N ASN A 323 24.73 -3.10 -9.56
CA ASN A 323 25.47 -3.11 -8.29
C ASN A 323 26.30 -1.84 -8.11
N ASP A 324 27.00 -1.39 -9.15
CA ASP A 324 27.82 -0.17 -9.11
C ASP A 324 26.94 1.09 -8.93
N MET A 325 25.70 1.05 -9.43
CA MET A 325 24.71 2.10 -9.22
C MET A 325 24.06 2.05 -7.82
N LEU A 326 24.07 0.92 -7.10
CA LEU A 326 23.64 0.85 -5.68
C LEU A 326 24.52 1.74 -4.81
N ASP A 327 25.81 1.83 -5.12
CA ASP A 327 26.80 2.64 -4.40
C ASP A 327 26.66 4.14 -4.73
N GLN A 328 26.11 4.49 -5.91
CA GLN A 328 26.01 5.86 -6.39
C GLN A 328 24.62 6.50 -6.21
N TYR A 329 23.55 5.70 -6.19
CA TYR A 329 22.15 6.17 -6.20
C TYR A 329 21.29 5.65 -5.05
N GLY A 330 21.84 4.84 -4.14
CA GLY A 330 21.21 4.41 -2.87
C GLY A 330 20.91 5.54 -1.86
N ASN A 331 20.69 6.77 -2.32
CA ASN A 331 20.53 7.98 -1.50
C ASN A 331 19.19 8.06 -0.75
N ILE A 332 18.30 7.08 -0.93
CA ILE A 332 17.15 6.90 -0.05
C ILE A 332 17.39 5.61 0.74
N THR A 333 18.08 5.78 1.86
CA THR A 333 18.20 4.79 2.91
C THR A 333 17.04 4.96 3.88
N VAL A 334 16.26 3.91 4.11
CA VAL A 334 15.18 3.96 5.11
C VAL A 334 15.50 3.03 6.26
N SER A 335 15.44 3.60 7.46
CA SER A 335 15.45 2.83 8.70
C SER A 335 14.03 2.38 8.99
N VAL A 336 13.78 1.08 8.87
CA VAL A 336 12.57 0.47 9.41
C VAL A 336 12.91 0.01 10.83
N PRO A 337 12.13 0.38 11.87
CA PRO A 337 12.42 -0.04 13.24
C PRO A 337 12.57 -1.56 13.34
N GLY A 338 13.75 -2.00 13.80
CA GLY A 338 14.09 -3.43 13.94
C GLY A 338 14.64 -4.11 12.68
N GLN A 339 14.92 -3.37 11.60
CA GLN A 339 15.51 -3.92 10.36
C GLN A 339 16.79 -3.16 9.96
N PRO A 340 17.72 -3.81 9.24
CA PRO A 340 18.80 -3.12 8.56
C PRO A 340 18.26 -2.04 7.62
N THR A 341 19.01 -0.95 7.49
CA THR A 341 18.72 0.09 6.50
C THR A 341 18.68 -0.51 5.10
N LEU A 342 17.54 -0.43 4.43
CA LEU A 342 17.36 -0.89 3.06
C LEU A 342 17.36 0.30 2.09
N GLN A 343 17.83 0.07 0.87
CA GLN A 343 17.74 1.03 -0.22
C GLN A 343 16.29 1.11 -0.73
N GLY A 344 15.82 2.29 -1.11
CA GLY A 344 14.43 2.55 -1.52
C GLY A 344 13.86 1.61 -2.59
N TRP A 345 14.67 1.20 -3.57
CA TRP A 345 14.22 0.24 -4.60
C TRP A 345 13.97 -1.18 -4.07
N MET A 346 14.54 -1.56 -2.92
CA MET A 346 14.25 -2.84 -2.24
C MET A 346 12.99 -2.76 -1.38
N LEU A 347 12.44 -1.56 -1.17
CA LEU A 347 11.23 -1.34 -0.36
C LEU A 347 9.97 -1.27 -1.21
N ARG A 348 10.08 -0.86 -2.49
CA ARG A 348 8.95 -0.80 -3.42
C ARG A 348 8.38 -2.14 -3.89
N PRO A 349 9.10 -3.30 -3.92
CA PRO A 349 8.50 -4.53 -4.38
C PRO A 349 7.19 -4.79 -3.65
N PHE A 350 6.20 -5.33 -4.36
CA PHE A 350 4.83 -5.54 -3.88
C PHE A 350 4.00 -4.26 -3.69
N HIS A 351 4.54 -3.07 -3.96
CA HIS A 351 3.74 -1.85 -4.00
C HIS A 351 3.19 -1.59 -5.40
N PRO A 352 2.06 -0.88 -5.53
CA PRO A 352 1.50 -0.53 -6.84
C PRO A 352 2.47 0.32 -7.69
N LYS A 353 2.50 0.03 -9.00
CA LYS A 353 3.07 0.92 -10.02
C LYS A 353 2.09 2.07 -10.31
N LEU A 354 2.47 2.96 -11.24
CA LEU A 354 1.61 4.05 -11.74
C LEU A 354 0.18 3.61 -12.06
N LEU A 355 0.01 2.52 -12.82
CA LEU A 355 -1.31 2.00 -13.19
C LEU A 355 -2.04 1.35 -12.01
N GLY A 356 -1.33 0.71 -11.08
CA GLY A 356 -1.93 0.16 -9.86
C GLY A 356 -2.44 1.28 -8.92
N HIS A 357 -1.69 2.37 -8.79
CA HIS A 357 -2.16 3.55 -8.07
C HIS A 357 -3.33 4.23 -8.78
N ARG A 358 -3.39 4.20 -10.11
CA ARG A 358 -4.57 4.67 -10.86
C ARG A 358 -5.81 3.85 -10.54
N VAL A 359 -5.67 2.52 -10.48
CA VAL A 359 -6.76 1.63 -10.05
C VAL A 359 -7.26 2.00 -8.64
N MET A 360 -6.34 2.20 -7.69
CA MET A 360 -6.71 2.61 -6.32
C MET A 360 -7.44 3.96 -6.31
N LYS A 361 -6.90 4.96 -7.03
CA LYS A 361 -7.53 6.28 -7.22
C LYS A 361 -8.98 6.12 -7.71
N ASP A 362 -9.16 5.37 -8.79
CA ASP A 362 -10.47 5.23 -9.43
C ASP A 362 -11.48 4.54 -8.51
N LYS A 363 -11.04 3.56 -7.71
CA LYS A 363 -11.88 2.89 -6.70
C LYS A 363 -12.30 3.82 -5.57
N VAL A 364 -11.38 4.63 -5.04
CA VAL A 364 -11.68 5.62 -4.00
C VAL A 364 -12.65 6.68 -4.54
N ILE A 365 -12.36 7.25 -5.72
CA ILE A 365 -13.25 8.23 -6.36
C ILE A 365 -14.65 7.62 -6.60
N ALA A 366 -14.73 6.38 -7.07
CA ALA A 366 -16.01 5.72 -7.30
C ALA A 366 -16.81 5.59 -5.99
N GLN A 367 -16.16 5.24 -4.88
CA GLN A 367 -16.82 5.17 -3.58
C GLN A 367 -17.28 6.57 -3.10
N LEU A 368 -16.42 7.58 -3.19
CA LEU A 368 -16.78 8.97 -2.82
C LEU A 368 -18.02 9.46 -3.58
N LYS A 369 -18.14 9.11 -4.87
CA LYS A 369 -19.32 9.41 -5.69
C LYS A 369 -20.56 8.63 -5.25
N ALA A 370 -20.40 7.35 -4.96
CA ALA A 370 -21.50 6.50 -4.50
C ALA A 370 -22.10 7.01 -3.18
N ASP A 371 -21.25 7.49 -2.29
CA ASP A 371 -21.64 8.02 -0.98
C ASP A 371 -22.11 9.49 -1.05
N LYS A 372 -21.99 10.13 -2.22
CA LYS A 372 -22.40 11.53 -2.47
C LYS A 372 -21.72 12.51 -1.52
N VAL A 373 -20.42 12.32 -1.29
CA VAL A 373 -19.62 13.20 -0.44
C VAL A 373 -19.75 14.66 -0.93
N PRO A 374 -20.03 15.63 -0.05
CA PRO A 374 -20.13 17.04 -0.44
C PRO A 374 -18.89 17.52 -1.21
N GLY A 375 -19.09 18.24 -2.31
CA GLY A 375 -18.02 18.70 -3.18
C GLY A 375 -17.49 17.66 -4.18
N VAL A 376 -17.98 16.41 -4.14
CA VAL A 376 -17.67 15.37 -5.12
C VAL A 376 -18.71 15.34 -6.24
N ARG A 377 -18.25 15.24 -7.48
CA ARG A 377 -19.09 15.18 -8.69
C ARG A 377 -19.76 13.81 -8.83
N VAL A 378 -21.08 13.78 -8.67
CA VAL A 378 -21.92 12.59 -8.91
C VAL A 378 -22.13 12.33 -10.40
#